data_AF-A0A7X6X0P3-F1
#
_entry.id   AF-A0A7X6X0P3-F1
#
_cell.length_a   1.000
_cell.length_b   1.000
_cell.length_c   1.000
_cell.angle_alpha   90.00
_cell.angle_beta   90.00
_cell.angle_gamma   90.00
#
_symmetry.space_group_name_H-M   'P 1'
#
loop_
_entity.id
_entity.type
_entity.pdbx_description
1 polymer ?
#
loop_
_entity_poly.entity_id
_entity_poly.type
_entity_poly.pdbx_seq_one_letter_code
_entity_poly.pdbx_strand_id
1 'polypeptide(L)' 'MRPAAGHGLGHRPSPPLSLYVHVPWCVRKCPYCDFNSHQADSELPEQEYLAALQA' A
#
# COMPACT_ATOMS: atom_id res chain seq x y z
N MET A 1 -9.42 -39.12 0.50
CA MET A 1 -10.81 -39.00 -0.02
C MET A 1 -11.51 -37.87 0.73
N ARG A 2 -11.71 -36.69 0.10
CA ARG A 2 -12.55 -35.61 0.66
C ARG A 2 -13.95 -35.79 0.07
N PRO A 3 -15.04 -35.85 0.87
CA PRO A 3 -16.37 -35.98 0.30
C PRO A 3 -16.79 -34.65 -0.32
N ALA A 4 -17.51 -34.74 -1.44
CA ALA A 4 -18.23 -33.63 -2.06
C ALA A 4 -19.68 -33.64 -1.54
N ALA A 5 -20.17 -32.51 -1.05
CA ALA A 5 -21.60 -32.20 -1.02
C ALA A 5 -21.84 -30.72 -0.69
N GLY A 6 -22.68 -30.06 -1.50
CA GLY A 6 -23.41 -28.85 -1.10
C GLY A 6 -23.15 -27.60 -1.96
N HIS A 7 -23.93 -27.43 -3.03
CA HIS A 7 -24.14 -26.12 -3.68
C HIS A 7 -25.01 -25.23 -2.77
N GLY A 8 -24.41 -24.69 -1.72
CA GLY A 8 -24.91 -23.49 -1.05
C GLY A 8 -24.04 -22.32 -1.49
N LEU A 9 -24.64 -21.22 -1.95
CA LEU A 9 -23.93 -19.95 -2.19
C LEU A 9 -23.51 -19.37 -0.83
N GLY A 10 -22.58 -20.03 -0.15
CA GLY A 10 -22.01 -19.59 1.11
C GLY A 10 -21.15 -18.35 0.86
N HIS A 11 -21.36 -17.32 1.66
CA HIS A 11 -20.48 -16.17 1.76
C HIS A 11 -19.05 -16.68 2.05
N ARG A 12 -18.21 -16.69 1.01
CA ARG A 12 -16.78 -16.87 1.21
C ARG A 12 -16.30 -15.69 2.02
N PRO A 13 -15.74 -15.89 3.23
CA PRO A 13 -15.17 -14.78 3.96
C PRO A 13 -14.16 -14.11 3.04
N SER A 14 -14.29 -12.79 2.87
CA SER A 14 -13.31 -12.03 2.11
C SER A 14 -11.94 -12.29 2.73
N PRO A 15 -10.89 -12.51 1.93
CA PRO A 15 -9.55 -12.58 2.47
C PRO A 15 -9.29 -11.32 3.33
N PRO A 16 -8.47 -11.42 4.39
CA PRO A 16 -8.10 -10.26 5.19
C PRO A 16 -7.59 -9.13 4.29
N LEU A 17 -8.13 -7.93 4.49
CA LEU A 17 -7.70 -6.74 3.76
C LEU A 17 -6.35 -6.27 4.31
N SER A 18 -5.39 -6.02 3.41
CA SER A 18 -4.13 -5.33 3.73
C SER A 18 -3.90 -4.20 2.74
N LEU A 19 -3.21 -3.15 3.19
CA LEU A 19 -2.86 -1.98 2.40
C LEU A 19 -1.38 -1.67 2.56
N TYR A 20 -0.73 -1.35 1.44
CA TYR A 20 0.63 -0.81 1.40
C TYR A 20 0.57 0.61 0.84
N VAL A 21 1.17 1.55 1.55
CA VAL A 21 1.28 2.95 1.13
C VAL A 21 2.75 3.31 1.09
N HIS A 22 3.19 3.87 -0.04
CA HIS A 22 4.58 4.27 -0.23
C HIS A 22 4.73 5.79 -0.13
N VAL A 23 5.45 6.27 0.90
CA VAL A 23 5.75 7.69 1.09
C VAL A 23 7.22 7.94 0.67
N PRO A 24 7.47 8.55 -0.50
CA PRO A 24 8.80 8.62 -1.10
C PRO A 24 9.71 9.73 -0.56
N TRP A 25 9.43 10.29 0.63
CA TRP A 25 10.20 11.41 1.18
C TRP A 25 10.78 11.14 2.57
N CYS A 26 11.96 11.71 2.84
CA CYS A 26 12.63 11.67 4.13
C CYS A 26 13.20 13.06 4.47
N VAL A 27 13.33 13.38 5.76
CA VAL A 27 14.02 14.62 6.21
C VAL A 27 15.48 14.70 5.76
N ARG A 28 16.11 13.53 5.58
CA ARG A 28 17.48 13.33 5.11
C ARG A 28 17.56 11.94 4.50
N LYS A 29 18.29 11.78 3.40
CA LYS A 29 18.66 10.46 2.89
C LYS A 29 19.92 9.94 3.60
N CYS A 30 19.84 8.75 4.19
CA CYS A 30 20.98 8.11 4.87
C CYS A 30 22.00 7.55 3.85
N PRO A 31 23.31 7.48 4.19
CA PRO A 31 24.34 6.99 3.27
C PRO A 31 24.15 5.55 2.75
N TYR A 32 23.36 4.76 3.47
CA TYR A 32 23.07 3.35 3.14
C TYR A 32 21.59 3.13 2.79
N CYS A 33 20.82 4.19 2.57
CA CYS A 33 19.39 4.07 2.28
C CYS A 33 19.16 3.48 0.88
N ASP A 34 18.57 2.29 0.81
CA ASP A 34 18.16 1.60 -0.43
C ASP A 34 16.66 1.75 -0.73
N PHE A 35 15.89 2.34 0.19
CA PHE A 35 14.48 2.64 -0.04
C PHE A 35 14.33 3.62 -1.21
N ASN A 36 13.27 3.39 -2.02
CA ASN A 36 12.82 4.35 -3.02
C ASN A 36 12.32 5.61 -2.29
N SER A 37 13.21 6.56 -2.06
CA SER A 37 12.95 7.73 -1.25
C SER A 37 13.91 8.84 -1.63
N HIS A 38 13.47 10.07 -1.46
CA HIS A 38 14.20 11.28 -1.76
C HIS A 38 14.18 12.19 -0.54
N GLN A 39 15.20 13.03 -0.38
CA GLN A 39 15.11 14.06 0.64
C GLN A 39 13.98 15.02 0.27
N ALA A 40 13.12 15.34 1.24
CA ALA A 40 12.10 16.36 1.07
C ALA A 40 12.76 17.75 1.01
N ASP A 41 12.21 18.60 0.15
CA ASP A 41 12.41 20.04 0.23
C ASP A 41 11.65 20.60 1.45
N SER A 42 11.75 21.92 1.69
CA SER A 42 11.10 22.57 2.84
C SER A 42 9.58 22.41 2.87
N GLU A 43 8.97 22.20 1.69
CA GLU A 43 7.53 21.93 1.56
C GLU A 43 7.33 20.61 0.82
N LEU A 44 6.42 19.78 1.34
CA LEU A 44 6.05 18.52 0.71
C LEU A 44 4.96 18.75 -0.36
N PRO A 45 5.04 18.10 -1.53
CA PRO A 45 4.01 18.15 -2.56
C PRO A 45 2.81 17.26 -2.18
N GLU A 46 2.20 17.54 -1.04
CA GLU A 46 1.14 16.70 -0.46
C GLU A 46 -0.08 16.62 -1.39
N GLN A 47 -0.49 17.76 -1.97
CA GLN A 47 -1.67 17.81 -2.83
C GLN A 47 -1.46 17.05 -4.13
N GLU A 48 -0.29 17.21 -4.79
CA GLU A 48 0.01 16.45 -6.00
C GLU A 48 0.11 14.95 -5.71
N TYR A 49 0.69 14.57 -4.57
CA TYR A 49 0.79 13.17 -4.15
C TYR A 49 -0.58 12.53 -3.92
N LEU A 50 -1.46 13.21 -3.17
CA LEU A 50 -2.80 12.73 -2.91
C LEU A 50 -3.63 12.64 -4.21
N ALA A 51 -3.51 13.64 -5.08
CA ALA A 51 -4.17 13.61 -6.39
C ALA A 51 -3.68 12.43 -7.24
N ALA A 52 -2.39 12.08 -7.18
CA ALA A 52 -1.84 10.93 -7.90
C ALA A 52 -2.28 9.56 -7.34
N LEU A 53 -2.64 9.49 -6.06
CA LEU A 53 -3.12 8.25 -5.42
C LEU A 53 -4.63 8.03 -5.57
N GLN A 54 -5.39 9.09 -5.84
CA GLN A 54 -6.82 9.01 -6.09
C GLN A 54 -7.04 8.36 -7.47
N ALA A 55 -7.86 7.30 -7.50
CA ALA A 55 -8.21 6.56 -8.71
C ALA A 55 -9.34 7.23 -9.50
#